data_AF-A0A1G6MKE0-F1
#
_entry.id   AF-A0A1G6MKE0-F1
#
_cell.length_a   1.000
_cell.length_b   1.000
_cell.length_c   1.000
_cell.angle_alpha   90.00
_cell.angle_beta   90.00
_cell.angle_gamma   90.00
#
_symmetry.space_group_name_H-M   'P 1'
#
loop_
_entity.id
_entity.type
_entity.pdbx_description
1 polymer ?
#
loop_
_entity_poly.entity_id
_entity_poly.type
_entity_poly.pdbx_seq_one_letter_code
_entity_poly.pdbx_strand_id
1 'polypeptide(L)'
;MKFNLGVTAILAISSVVTIAPLVAEADGQMARALLVACIAAAAAVVVWRVLQRGQEPAIFAAATYLALGGVVAITQALAGDYIRAVIIAITLPILPGLAVGDRRTRQWINRVAGLKDNR
;
A
#
# COMPACT_ATOMS: atom_id res chain seq x y z
N MET A 1 3.60 -7.84 16.54
CA MET A 1 2.39 -7.04 16.24
C MET A 1 1.56 -7.72 15.16
N LYS A 2 0.51 -8.47 15.55
CA LYS A 2 -0.35 -9.20 14.59
C LYS A 2 -1.11 -8.24 13.65
N PHE A 3 -1.48 -7.06 14.15
CA PHE A 3 -2.16 -6.01 13.38
C PHE A 3 -1.37 -5.57 12.14
N ASN A 4 -0.11 -5.18 12.30
CA ASN A 4 0.75 -4.71 11.19
C ASN A 4 0.92 -5.78 10.10
N LEU A 5 1.01 -7.06 10.48
CA LEU A 5 1.02 -8.16 9.52
C LEU A 5 -0.32 -8.29 8.78
N GLY A 6 -1.44 -8.20 9.50
CA GLY A 6 -2.77 -8.20 8.89
C GLY A 6 -2.97 -7.07 7.88
N VAL A 7 -2.59 -5.84 8.24
CA VAL A 7 -2.65 -4.68 7.32
C VAL A 7 -1.79 -4.91 6.07
N THR A 8 -0.56 -5.40 6.25
CA THR A 8 0.33 -5.69 5.11
C THR A 8 -0.25 -6.76 4.21
N ALA A 9 -0.79 -7.84 4.78
CA ALA A 9 -1.40 -8.93 4.02
C ALA A 9 -2.62 -8.44 3.22
N ILE A 10 -3.52 -7.68 3.84
CA ILE A 10 -4.70 -7.14 3.17
C ILE A 10 -4.29 -6.24 1.99
N LEU A 11 -3.39 -5.27 2.23
CA LEU A 11 -2.95 -4.35 1.18
C LEU A 11 -2.17 -5.05 0.08
N ALA A 12 -1.36 -6.07 0.41
CA ALA A 12 -0.66 -6.88 -0.56
C ALA A 12 -1.65 -7.63 -1.47
N ILE A 13 -2.66 -8.30 -0.87
CA ILE A 13 -3.69 -9.02 -1.63
C ILE A 13 -4.45 -8.04 -2.55
N SER A 14 -4.91 -6.90 -2.03
CA SER A 14 -5.60 -5.89 -2.84
C SER A 14 -4.73 -5.39 -4.00
N SER A 15 -3.43 -5.20 -3.78
CA SER A 15 -2.49 -4.80 -4.83
C SER A 15 -2.34 -5.88 -5.89
N VAL A 16 -2.18 -7.14 -5.49
CA VAL A 16 -2.08 -8.29 -6.42
C VAL A 16 -3.34 -8.43 -7.26
N VAL A 17 -4.52 -8.38 -6.64
CA VAL A 17 -5.82 -8.44 -7.35
C VAL A 17 -5.95 -7.33 -8.38
N THR A 18 -5.37 -6.16 -8.12
CA THR A 18 -5.41 -5.02 -9.05
C THR A 18 -4.38 -5.14 -10.18
N ILE A 19 -3.18 -5.66 -9.90
CA ILE A 19 -2.06 -5.70 -10.85
C ILE A 19 -2.10 -6.95 -11.75
N ALA A 20 -2.54 -8.10 -11.22
CA ALA A 20 -2.48 -9.37 -11.95
C ALA A 20 -3.24 -9.38 -13.29
N PRO A 21 -4.47 -8.81 -13.39
CA PRO A 21 -5.17 -8.72 -14.68
C PRO A 21 -4.39 -7.88 -15.70
N LEU A 22 -3.80 -6.76 -15.28
CA LEU A 22 -3.04 -5.87 -16.15
C LEU A 22 -1.82 -6.57 -16.77
N VAL A 23 -1.16 -7.46 -16.01
CA VAL A 23 -0.05 -8.26 -16.53
C VAL A 23 -0.52 -9.30 -17.54
N ALA A 24 -1.69 -9.90 -17.31
CA ALA A 24 -2.26 -10.92 -18.21
C ALA A 24 -2.73 -10.31 -19.54
N GLU A 25 -3.23 -9.08 -19.50
CA GLU A 25 -3.78 -8.33 -20.64
C GLU A 25 -2.74 -7.45 -21.35
N ALA A 26 -1.48 -7.44 -20.89
CA ALA A 26 -0.44 -6.57 -21.43
C ALA A 26 -0.05 -6.93 -22.87
N ASP A 27 -0.36 -6.04 -23.81
CA ASP A 27 0.09 -6.14 -25.19
C ASP A 27 1.55 -5.68 -25.32
N GLY A 28 2.44 -6.64 -25.59
CA GLY A 28 3.84 -6.39 -25.85
C GLY A 28 4.78 -6.75 -24.70
N GLN A 29 5.96 -7.25 -25.07
CA GLN A 29 6.93 -7.79 -24.12
C GLN A 29 7.50 -6.74 -23.17
N MET A 30 7.66 -5.49 -23.64
CA MET A 30 8.15 -4.38 -22.82
C MET A 30 7.14 -3.97 -21.74
N ALA A 31 5.85 -3.80 -22.12
CA ALA A 31 4.78 -3.47 -21.16
C ALA A 31 4.66 -4.57 -20.09
N ARG A 32 4.64 -5.83 -20.52
CA ARG A 32 4.61 -6.98 -19.61
C ARG A 32 5.82 -7.01 -18.67
N ALA A 33 7.03 -6.75 -19.16
CA ALA A 33 8.23 -6.72 -18.33
C ALA A 33 8.17 -5.61 -17.26
N LEU A 34 7.70 -4.42 -17.62
CA LEU A 34 7.52 -3.31 -16.67
C LEU A 34 6.48 -3.64 -15.60
N LEU A 35 5.35 -4.23 -15.98
CA LEU A 35 4.31 -4.62 -15.02
C LEU A 35 4.79 -5.74 -14.07
N VAL A 36 5.58 -6.70 -14.58
CA VAL A 36 6.23 -7.72 -13.74
C VAL A 36 7.24 -7.08 -12.78
N ALA A 37 7.99 -6.07 -13.21
CA ALA A 37 8.88 -5.31 -12.32
C ALA A 37 8.09 -4.59 -11.22
N CYS A 38 6.89 -4.07 -11.50
CA CYS A 38 6.00 -3.52 -10.47
C CYS A 38 5.54 -4.57 -9.45
N ILE A 39 5.27 -5.82 -9.86
CA ILE A 39 4.99 -6.91 -8.92
C ILE A 39 6.21 -7.17 -8.02
N ALA A 40 7.42 -7.23 -8.59
CA ALA A 40 8.65 -7.42 -7.82
C ALA A 40 8.86 -6.26 -6.82
N ALA A 41 8.59 -5.03 -7.23
CA ALA A 41 8.63 -3.86 -6.35
C ALA A 41 7.59 -3.95 -5.21
N ALA A 42 6.35 -4.36 -5.51
CA ALA A 42 5.32 -4.59 -4.48
C ALA A 42 5.76 -5.66 -3.48
N ALA A 43 6.34 -6.77 -3.95
CA ALA A 43 6.88 -7.82 -3.10
C ALA A 43 8.03 -7.31 -2.21
N ALA A 44 8.95 -6.52 -2.76
CA ALA A 44 10.02 -5.88 -2.00
C ALA A 44 9.47 -4.94 -0.92
N VAL A 45 8.44 -4.14 -1.24
CA VAL A 45 7.72 -3.30 -0.27
C VAL A 45 7.13 -4.18 0.84
N VAL A 46 6.44 -5.26 0.52
CA VAL A 46 5.85 -6.16 1.54
C VAL A 46 6.94 -6.70 2.47
N VAL A 47 8.04 -7.24 1.93
CA VAL A 47 9.15 -7.75 2.75
C VAL A 47 9.71 -6.64 3.64
N TRP A 48 9.99 -5.47 3.07
CA TRP A 48 10.50 -4.32 3.82
C TRP A 48 9.56 -3.87 4.94
N ARG A 49 8.25 -3.82 4.68
CA ARG A 49 7.24 -3.47 5.68
C ARG A 49 7.14 -4.56 6.75
N VAL A 50 7.19 -5.84 6.41
CA VAL A 50 7.22 -6.93 7.40
C VAL A 50 8.42 -6.81 8.34
N LEU A 51 9.59 -6.41 7.84
CA LEU A 51 10.78 -6.15 8.67
C LEU A 51 10.57 -4.95 9.61
N GLN A 52 9.78 -3.95 9.22
CA GLN A 52 9.44 -2.77 10.03
C GLN A 52 8.20 -2.96 10.91
N ARG A 53 7.74 -4.19 11.15
CA ARG A 53 6.52 -4.48 11.92
C ARG A 53 6.49 -3.97 13.36
N GLY A 54 7.60 -3.46 13.90
CA GLY A 54 7.69 -2.85 15.23
C GLY A 54 7.27 -1.37 15.28
N GLN A 55 7.01 -0.73 14.13
CA GLN A 55 6.50 0.64 14.08
C GLN A 55 5.11 0.76 14.72
N GLU A 56 4.80 1.97 15.17
CA GLU A 56 3.47 2.35 15.61
C GLU A 56 2.42 2.01 14.54
N PRO A 57 1.33 1.29 14.87
CA PRO A 57 0.34 0.76 13.93
C PRO A 57 -0.27 1.79 12.99
N ALA A 58 -0.61 2.99 13.48
CA ALA A 58 -1.13 4.05 12.64
C ALA A 58 -0.13 4.50 11.57
N ILE A 59 1.12 4.76 11.97
CA ILE A 59 2.21 5.10 11.03
C ILE A 59 2.47 3.92 10.10
N PHE A 60 2.45 2.70 10.65
CA PHE A 60 2.72 1.50 9.90
C PHE A 60 1.72 1.34 8.76
N ALA A 61 0.42 1.43 9.07
CA ALA A 61 -0.66 1.29 8.11
C ALA A 61 -0.61 2.40 7.06
N ALA A 62 -0.41 3.65 7.48
CA ALA A 62 -0.31 4.80 6.59
C ALA A 62 0.85 4.65 5.58
N ALA A 63 2.04 4.28 6.07
CA ALA A 63 3.21 4.10 5.21
C ALA A 63 3.08 2.88 4.29
N THR A 64 2.51 1.77 4.76
CA THR A 64 2.26 0.59 3.91
C THR A 64 1.23 0.90 2.83
N TYR A 65 0.16 1.64 3.16
CA TYR A 65 -0.85 2.10 2.21
C TYR A 65 -0.25 3.00 1.13
N LEU A 66 0.56 3.99 1.52
CA LEU A 66 1.26 4.86 0.57
C LEU A 66 2.19 4.08 -0.36
N ALA A 67 3.01 3.18 0.20
CA ALA A 67 4.00 2.46 -0.59
C ALA A 67 3.33 1.55 -1.63
N LEU A 68 2.36 0.74 -1.22
CA LEU A 68 1.67 -0.18 -2.12
C LEU A 68 0.73 0.55 -3.08
N GLY A 69 0.01 1.57 -2.63
CA GLY A 69 -0.85 2.36 -3.50
C GLY A 69 -0.06 3.17 -4.53
N GLY A 70 1.16 3.61 -4.20
CA GLY A 70 2.10 4.21 -5.17
C GLY A 70 2.50 3.22 -6.26
N VAL A 71 2.79 1.96 -5.89
CA VAL A 71 3.06 0.90 -6.89
C VAL A 71 1.83 0.69 -7.78
N VAL A 72 0.63 0.61 -7.21
CA VAL A 72 -0.60 0.44 -7.99
C VAL A 72 -0.82 1.63 -8.94
N ALA A 73 -0.60 2.88 -8.50
CA ALA A 73 -0.73 4.05 -9.37
C ALA A 73 0.23 3.98 -10.57
N ILE A 74 1.48 3.59 -10.34
CA ILE A 74 2.48 3.42 -11.41
C ILE A 74 2.05 2.30 -12.36
N THR A 75 1.58 1.16 -11.83
CA THR A 75 1.08 0.05 -12.66
C THR A 75 -0.08 0.50 -13.56
N GLN A 76 -1.03 1.28 -13.04
CA GLN A 76 -2.15 1.81 -13.83
C GLN A 76 -1.66 2.74 -14.95
N ALA A 77 -0.69 3.60 -14.65
CA ALA A 77 -0.08 4.48 -15.67
C ALA A 77 0.66 3.68 -16.75
N LEU A 78 1.35 2.60 -16.39
CA LEU A 78 2.02 1.70 -17.34
C LEU A 78 1.04 0.91 -18.21
N ALA A 79 -0.12 0.56 -17.66
CA ALA A 79 -1.21 -0.05 -18.40
C ALA A 79 -1.99 0.94 -19.29
N GLY A 80 -1.64 2.23 -19.27
CA GLY A 80 -2.28 3.27 -20.08
C GLY A 80 -3.53 3.88 -19.44
N ASP A 81 -3.96 3.45 -18.25
CA ASP A 81 -5.08 4.06 -17.52
C ASP A 81 -4.59 5.22 -16.65
N TYR A 82 -4.26 6.33 -17.32
CA TYR A 82 -3.78 7.54 -16.66
C TYR A 82 -4.82 8.19 -15.76
N ILE A 83 -6.12 8.03 -16.06
CA ILE A 83 -7.19 8.59 -15.24
C ILE A 83 -7.22 7.91 -13.88
N ARG A 84 -7.20 6.56 -13.84
CA ARG A 84 -7.10 5.83 -12.56
C ARG A 84 -5.79 6.14 -11.85
N ALA A 85 -4.68 6.20 -12.57
CA ALA A 85 -3.38 6.53 -11.97
C ALA A 85 -3.41 7.89 -11.24
N VAL A 86 -3.96 8.92 -11.89
CA VAL A 86 -4.09 10.28 -11.32
C VAL A 86 -5.06 10.28 -10.12
N ILE A 87 -6.22 9.63 -10.24
CA ILE A 87 -7.17 9.52 -9.12
C ILE A 87 -6.50 8.87 -7.91
N ILE A 88 -5.76 7.77 -8.10
CA ILE A 88 -5.03 7.12 -7.02
C ILE A 88 -3.99 8.10 -6.47
N ALA A 89 -3.13 8.68 -7.30
CA ALA A 89 -2.06 9.58 -6.83
C ALA A 89 -2.58 10.76 -5.99
N ILE A 90 -3.74 11.33 -6.35
CA ILE A 90 -4.34 12.47 -5.62
C ILE A 90 -5.03 12.01 -4.32
N THR A 91 -5.70 10.86 -4.34
CA THR A 91 -6.44 10.37 -3.16
C THR A 91 -5.55 9.62 -2.17
N LEU A 92 -4.45 9.06 -2.63
CA LEU A 92 -3.50 8.28 -1.85
C LEU A 92 -2.99 8.99 -0.58
N PRO A 93 -2.62 10.29 -0.58
CA PRO A 93 -2.16 10.97 0.63
C PRO A 93 -3.27 11.29 1.65
N ILE A 94 -4.55 11.26 1.27
CA ILE A 94 -5.66 11.69 2.13
C ILE A 94 -5.81 10.76 3.33
N LEU A 95 -5.91 9.45 3.10
CA LEU A 95 -6.08 8.46 4.18
C LEU A 95 -4.88 8.41 5.16
N PRO A 96 -3.62 8.35 4.71
CA PRO A 96 -2.44 8.52 5.57
C PRO A 96 -2.45 9.82 6.35
N GLY A 97 -2.81 10.94 5.70
CA GLY A 97 -2.90 12.25 6.31
C GLY A 97 -3.90 12.27 7.47
N LEU A 98 -5.08 11.67 7.29
CA LEU A 98 -6.07 11.53 8.35
C LEU A 98 -5.64 10.56 9.45
N ALA A 99 -5.07 9.41 9.08
CA ALA A 99 -4.66 8.36 10.01
C ALA A 99 -3.53 8.80 10.96
N VAL A 100 -2.63 9.68 10.50
CA VAL A 100 -1.45 10.12 11.27
C VAL A 100 -1.56 11.57 11.74
N GLY A 101 -2.20 12.45 10.98
CA GLY A 101 -2.29 13.87 11.27
C GLY A 101 -3.28 14.21 12.38
N ASP A 102 -4.40 13.49 12.49
CA ASP A 102 -5.31 13.65 13.63
C ASP A 102 -4.89 12.75 14.79
N ARG A 103 -4.58 13.38 15.93
CA ARG A 103 -4.18 12.70 17.17
C ARG A 103 -5.25 11.72 17.66
N ARG A 104 -6.53 12.08 17.54
CA ARG A 104 -7.63 11.23 18.01
C ARG A 104 -7.71 9.95 17.17
N THR A 105 -7.64 10.08 15.86
CA THR A 105 -7.64 8.95 14.91
C THR A 105 -6.41 8.06 15.10
N ARG A 106 -5.22 8.65 15.20
CA ARG A 106 -3.96 7.93 15.45
C ARG A 106 -4.03 7.11 16.74
N GLN A 107 -4.48 7.71 17.85
CA GLN A 107 -4.65 7.02 19.14
C GLN A 107 -5.73 5.93 19.09
N TRP A 108 -6.80 6.15 18.33
CA TRP A 108 -7.84 5.14 18.15
C TRP A 108 -7.28 3.91 17.41
N ILE A 109 -6.58 4.10 16.29
CA ILE A 109 -5.95 3.00 15.53
C ILE A 109 -4.97 2.22 16.42
N ASN A 110 -4.12 2.91 17.17
CA ASN A 110 -3.15 2.24 18.04
C ASN A 110 -3.82 1.44 19.15
N ARG A 111 -4.88 1.98 19.77
CA ARG A 111 -5.67 1.26 20.78
C ARG A 111 -6.32 0.00 20.20
N VAL A 112 -6.93 0.10 19.03
CA VAL A 112 -7.52 -1.05 18.31
C VAL A 112 -6.44 -2.10 18.00
N ALA A 113 -5.23 -1.66 17.62
CA ALA A 113 -4.10 -2.53 17.35
C ALA A 113 -3.47 -3.15 18.62
N GLY A 114 -3.98 -2.84 19.81
CA GLY A 114 -3.52 -3.38 21.09
C GLY A 114 -2.28 -2.69 21.66
N LEU A 115 -1.87 -1.54 21.10
CA LEU A 115 -0.88 -0.66 21.71
C LEU A 115 -1.59 0.14 22.82
N LYS A 116 -1.44 -0.33 24.05
CA LYS A 116 -1.88 0.43 25.23
C LYS A 116 -0.94 1.61 25.42
N ASP A 117 -1.54 2.80 25.46
CA ASP A 117 -0.89 4.02 25.93
C ASP A 117 -0.51 3.77 27.40
N ASN A 118 0.78 3.57 27.69
CA ASN A 118 1.30 3.48 29.06
C ASN A 118 1.40 4.90 29.64
N ARG A 119 0.27 5.58 29.78
CA ARG A 119 0.14 6.79 30.60
C ARG A 119 -0.81 6.53 31.74
#